data_AF-A0A6M3LJL6-F1
#
_entry.id   AF-A0A6M3LJL6-F1
#
_cell.length_a   1.000
_cell.length_b   1.000
_cell.length_c   1.000
_cell.angle_alpha   90.00
_cell.angle_beta   90.00
_cell.angle_gamma   90.00
#
_symmetry.space_group_name_H-M   'P 1'
#
loop_
_entity.id
_entity.type
_entity.pdbx_description
1 polymer ?
#
loop_
_entity_poly.entity_id
_entity_poly.type
_entity_poly.pdbx_seq_one_letter_code
_entity_poly.pdbx_strand_id
1 'polypeptide(L)'
;MAKLITQDEDGNDVEVEIDYTPEQIEELKTKAEESTAKIDEFTKKIEEKEAELEKLRSKDLNFSKYREKTEEEKKKWEEGLKGDVKEVYDELKVLKEERITEKTKRFDSAKKAVLSSLAGDNEDLKKSIENRAADFVGEAQTEEEMEKRFRQAYVLIKEESPKPNPLYEMKPGGSFGDPTDTPPDFVKTERGKQTYEALFGRPPMTHEEIKKNNPFM
;
A
#
# COMPACT_ATOMS: atom_id res chain seq x y z
N MET A 1 -5.97 28.21 -7.72
CA MET A 1 -5.30 27.36 -6.71
C MET A 1 -6.35 26.98 -5.69
N ALA A 2 -6.68 25.70 -5.59
CA ALA A 2 -7.60 25.21 -4.57
C ALA A 2 -6.79 24.83 -3.33
N LYS A 3 -7.13 25.42 -2.18
CA LYS A 3 -6.57 25.01 -0.89
C LYS A 3 -7.48 23.95 -0.31
N LEU A 4 -6.96 22.75 -0.09
CA LEU A 4 -7.66 21.71 0.65
C LEU A 4 -7.14 21.74 2.09
N ILE A 5 -8.03 22.01 3.04
CA ILE A 5 -7.68 21.95 4.46
C ILE A 5 -7.93 20.51 4.91
N THR A 6 -6.88 19.82 5.32
CA THR A 6 -6.96 18.46 5.87
C THR A 6 -6.39 18.46 7.28
N GLN A 7 -6.97 17.68 8.19
CA GLN A 7 -6.47 17.56 9.56
C GLN A 7 -5.34 16.53 9.64
N ASP A 8 -4.25 16.87 10.30
CA ASP A 8 -3.19 15.93 10.66
C ASP A 8 -3.61 15.01 11.81
N GLU A 9 -2.75 14.06 12.18
CA GLU A 9 -3.01 13.08 13.26
C GLU A 9 -3.20 13.73 14.64
N ASP A 10 -2.81 15.00 14.79
CA ASP A 10 -2.95 15.81 16.01
C ASP A 10 -4.17 16.75 15.97
N GLY A 11 -4.96 16.72 14.87
CA GLY A 11 -6.15 17.54 14.69
C GLY A 11 -5.89 18.99 14.26
N ASN A 12 -4.68 19.31 13.80
CA ASN A 12 -4.35 20.62 13.25
C ASN A 12 -4.68 20.68 11.75
N ASP A 13 -5.23 21.83 11.35
CA ASP A 13 -5.53 22.13 9.95
C ASP A 13 -4.23 22.33 9.14
N VAL A 14 -3.91 21.36 8.29
CA VAL A 14 -2.83 21.44 7.31
C VAL A 14 -3.43 21.88 5.97
N GLU A 15 -3.01 23.05 5.48
CA GLU A 15 -3.31 23.49 4.12
C GLU A 15 -2.43 22.72 3.12
N VAL A 16 -3.05 21.85 2.35
CA VAL A 16 -2.40 21.22 1.19
C VAL A 16 -2.70 22.10 -0.03
N GLU A 17 -1.66 22.71 -0.58
CA GLU A 17 -1.76 23.40 -1.88
C GLU A 17 -1.85 22.36 -2.99
N ILE A 18 -3.02 22.34 -3.63
CA ILE A 18 -3.28 21.49 -4.79
C ILE A 18 -3.09 22.34 -6.05
N ASP A 19 -2.05 22.02 -6.82
CA ASP A 19 -1.68 22.67 -8.10
C ASP A 19 -2.63 22.32 -9.27
N TYR A 20 -3.93 22.19 -8.99
CA TYR A 20 -4.96 22.03 -10.01
C TYR A 20 -5.87 23.27 -10.03
N THR A 21 -6.18 23.75 -11.22
CA THR A 21 -7.23 24.76 -11.39
C THR A 21 -8.60 24.12 -11.12
N PRO A 22 -9.60 24.89 -10.65
CA PRO A 22 -10.97 24.37 -10.50
C PRO A 22 -11.50 23.70 -11.77
N GLU A 23 -11.15 24.25 -12.93
CA GLU A 23 -11.49 23.69 -14.25
C GLU A 23 -10.83 22.32 -14.50
N GLN A 24 -9.58 22.13 -14.09
CA GLN A 24 -8.91 20.83 -14.19
C GLN A 24 -9.52 19.79 -13.25
N ILE A 25 -9.98 20.20 -12.07
CA ILE A 25 -10.68 19.31 -11.13
C ILE A 25 -12.02 18.87 -11.71
N GLU A 26 -12.78 19.79 -12.32
CA GLU A 26 -14.02 19.43 -13.02
C GLU A 26 -13.76 18.51 -14.22
N GLU A 27 -12.73 18.77 -15.01
CA GLU A 27 -12.37 17.92 -16.17
C GLU A 27 -11.92 16.51 -15.75
N LEU A 28 -11.25 16.38 -14.59
CA LEU A 28 -10.89 15.07 -14.04
C LEU A 28 -12.12 14.33 -13.50
N LYS A 29 -13.06 15.03 -12.87
CA LYS A 29 -14.32 14.45 -12.41
C LYS A 29 -15.17 13.95 -13.57
N THR A 30 -15.32 14.73 -14.63
CA THR A 30 -16.09 14.31 -15.81
C THR A 30 -15.44 13.11 -16.49
N LYS A 31 -14.11 13.07 -16.63
CA LYS A 31 -13.40 11.88 -17.16
C LYS A 31 -13.60 10.64 -16.28
N ALA A 32 -13.59 10.79 -14.96
CA ALA A 32 -13.86 9.69 -14.04
C ALA A 32 -15.30 9.17 -14.19
N GLU A 33 -16.28 10.08 -14.27
CA GLU A 33 -17.68 9.76 -14.49
C GLU A 33 -17.90 9.06 -15.85
N GLU A 34 -17.29 9.55 -16.93
CA GLU A 34 -17.33 8.90 -18.24
C GLU A 34 -16.74 7.50 -18.23
N SER A 35 -15.64 7.28 -17.50
CA SER A 35 -15.03 5.96 -17.36
C SER A 35 -15.91 5.01 -16.55
N THR A 36 -16.55 5.49 -15.47
CA THR A 36 -17.53 4.69 -14.71
C THR A 36 -18.71 4.27 -15.58
N ALA A 37 -19.28 5.22 -16.34
CA ALA A 37 -20.40 4.97 -17.23
C ALA A 37 -20.06 3.93 -18.30
N LYS A 38 -18.85 4.00 -18.89
CA LYS A 38 -18.39 2.99 -19.86
C LYS A 38 -18.29 1.59 -19.26
N ILE A 39 -17.75 1.47 -18.04
CA ILE A 39 -17.66 0.17 -17.35
C ILE A 39 -19.06 -0.39 -17.06
N ASP A 40 -20.01 0.45 -16.66
CA ASP A 40 -21.40 0.05 -16.42
C ASP A 40 -22.10 -0.35 -17.73
N GLU A 41 -21.86 0.37 -18.82
CA GLU A 41 -22.35 0.01 -20.16
C GLU A 41 -21.80 -1.34 -20.63
N PHE A 42 -20.50 -1.59 -20.46
CA PHE A 42 -19.92 -2.89 -20.77
C PHE A 42 -20.52 -4.00 -19.91
N THR A 43 -20.77 -3.73 -18.62
CA THR A 43 -21.38 -4.70 -17.71
C THR A 43 -22.78 -5.06 -18.16
N LYS A 44 -23.62 -4.07 -18.48
CA LYS A 44 -24.96 -4.31 -19.04
C LYS A 44 -24.93 -5.08 -20.34
N LYS A 45 -24.05 -4.72 -21.28
CA LYS A 45 -23.91 -5.45 -22.56
C LYS A 45 -23.47 -6.90 -22.35
N ILE A 46 -22.57 -7.14 -21.40
CA ILE A 46 -22.16 -8.51 -21.03
C ILE A 46 -23.35 -9.28 -20.47
N GLU A 47 -24.14 -8.70 -19.55
CA GLU A 47 -25.33 -9.35 -18.99
C GLU A 47 -26.39 -9.64 -20.05
N GLU A 48 -26.64 -8.71 -20.97
CA GLU A 48 -27.55 -8.90 -22.10
C GLU A 48 -27.09 -10.04 -23.02
N LYS A 49 -25.79 -10.10 -23.33
CA LYS A 49 -25.19 -11.15 -24.17
C LYS A 49 -25.12 -12.49 -23.45
N GLU A 50 -24.88 -12.53 -22.15
CA GLU A 50 -24.96 -13.75 -21.34
C GLU A 50 -26.40 -14.26 -21.28
N ALA A 51 -27.39 -13.39 -21.13
CA ALA A 51 -28.80 -13.75 -21.21
C ALA A 51 -29.21 -14.21 -22.63
N GLU A 52 -28.64 -13.63 -23.68
CA GLU A 52 -28.83 -14.10 -25.07
C GLU A 52 -28.24 -15.49 -25.27
N LEU A 53 -27.03 -15.74 -24.75
CA LEU A 53 -26.36 -17.03 -24.80
C LEU A 53 -27.14 -18.07 -23.99
N GLU A 54 -27.65 -17.71 -22.81
CA GLU A 54 -28.51 -18.57 -22.00
C GLU A 54 -29.82 -18.87 -22.73
N LYS A 55 -30.45 -17.89 -23.40
CA LYS A 55 -31.60 -18.11 -24.27
C LYS A 55 -31.28 -19.00 -25.47
N LEU A 56 -30.08 -18.89 -26.05
CA LEU A 56 -29.62 -19.75 -27.15
C LEU A 56 -29.36 -21.18 -26.68
N ARG A 57 -28.80 -21.35 -25.48
CA ARG A 57 -28.69 -22.67 -24.83
C ARG A 57 -30.06 -23.22 -24.47
N SER A 58 -30.96 -22.39 -23.98
CA SER A 58 -32.32 -22.78 -23.62
C SER A 58 -33.23 -22.91 -24.84
N LYS A 59 -32.84 -22.43 -26.03
CA LYS A 59 -33.58 -22.63 -27.31
C LYS A 59 -33.65 -24.09 -27.71
N ASP A 60 -32.91 -24.98 -27.04
CA ASP A 60 -33.24 -26.41 -26.98
C ASP A 60 -34.73 -26.63 -26.66
N LEU A 61 -35.37 -25.78 -25.85
CA LEU A 61 -36.81 -25.86 -25.51
C LEU A 61 -37.77 -25.66 -26.71
N ASN A 62 -37.29 -25.24 -27.89
CA ASN A 62 -38.10 -25.18 -29.12
C ASN A 62 -38.13 -26.53 -29.87
N PHE A 63 -38.10 -27.64 -29.13
CA PHE A 63 -38.14 -29.00 -29.66
C PHE A 63 -39.32 -29.28 -30.61
N SER A 64 -40.45 -28.56 -30.52
CA SER A 64 -41.59 -28.78 -31.42
C SER A 64 -41.27 -28.39 -32.86
N LYS A 65 -40.74 -27.18 -33.09
CA LYS A 65 -40.31 -26.70 -34.41
C LYS A 65 -39.12 -27.49 -34.96
N TYR A 66 -38.27 -28.02 -34.09
CA TYR A 66 -37.18 -28.91 -34.50
C TYR A 66 -37.71 -30.29 -34.94
N ARG A 67 -38.71 -30.85 -34.25
CA ARG A 67 -39.32 -32.15 -34.63
C ARG A 67 -40.03 -32.11 -35.98
N GLU A 68 -40.66 -30.99 -36.32
CA GLU A 68 -41.40 -30.79 -37.57
C GLU A 68 -40.51 -30.60 -38.82
N LYS A 69 -39.20 -30.37 -38.65
CA LYS A 69 -38.24 -30.20 -39.75
C LYS A 69 -37.75 -31.52 -40.34
N THR A 70 -37.39 -31.47 -41.63
CA THR A 70 -36.69 -32.57 -42.31
C THR A 70 -35.25 -32.72 -41.81
N GLU A 71 -34.60 -33.86 -42.04
CA GLU A 71 -33.22 -34.11 -41.55
C GLU A 71 -32.19 -33.10 -42.11
N GLU A 72 -32.37 -32.65 -43.35
CA GLU A 72 -31.48 -31.64 -43.97
C GLU A 72 -31.66 -30.26 -43.33
N GLU A 73 -32.89 -29.88 -43.01
CA GLU A 73 -33.19 -28.62 -42.32
C GLU A 73 -32.75 -28.65 -40.86
N LYS A 74 -32.75 -29.82 -40.22
CA LYS A 74 -32.19 -30.02 -38.87
C LYS A 74 -30.69 -29.80 -38.85
N LYS A 75 -29.95 -30.40 -39.79
CA LYS A 75 -28.50 -30.17 -39.91
C LYS A 75 -28.14 -28.70 -40.13
N LYS A 76 -28.81 -28.04 -41.08
CA LYS A 76 -28.59 -26.59 -41.32
C LYS A 76 -28.91 -25.75 -40.10
N TRP A 77 -29.94 -26.12 -39.34
CA TRP A 77 -30.31 -25.41 -38.12
C TRP A 77 -29.30 -25.62 -37.00
N GLU A 78 -28.78 -26.84 -36.81
CA GLU A 78 -27.72 -27.14 -35.84
C GLU A 78 -26.39 -26.45 -36.18
N GLU A 79 -26.02 -26.41 -37.45
CA GLU A 79 -24.82 -25.71 -37.92
C GLU A 79 -24.94 -24.20 -37.71
N GLY A 80 -26.10 -23.61 -38.04
CA GLY A 80 -26.37 -22.20 -37.76
C GLY A 80 -26.31 -21.87 -36.27
N LEU A 81 -26.91 -22.71 -35.42
CA LEU A 81 -26.93 -22.50 -33.98
C LEU A 81 -25.53 -22.63 -33.35
N LYS A 82 -24.70 -23.54 -33.84
CA LYS A 82 -23.27 -23.61 -33.46
C LYS A 82 -22.50 -22.36 -33.88
N GLY A 83 -22.82 -21.79 -35.05
CA GLY A 83 -22.26 -20.53 -35.52
C GLY A 83 -22.64 -19.36 -34.60
N ASP A 84 -23.94 -19.17 -34.37
CA ASP A 84 -24.48 -18.09 -33.53
C ASP A 84 -23.95 -18.17 -32.09
N VAL A 85 -23.90 -19.37 -31.50
CA VAL A 85 -23.36 -19.55 -30.13
C VAL A 85 -21.87 -19.21 -30.07
N LYS A 86 -21.11 -19.56 -31.12
CA LYS A 86 -19.69 -19.23 -31.18
C LYS A 86 -19.47 -17.74 -31.34
N GLU A 87 -20.24 -17.08 -32.21
CA GLU A 87 -20.18 -15.63 -32.42
C GLU A 87 -20.49 -14.86 -31.13
N VAL A 88 -21.58 -15.18 -30.44
CA VAL A 88 -21.94 -14.55 -29.16
C VAL A 88 -20.87 -14.82 -28.08
N TYR A 89 -20.24 -15.99 -28.09
CA TYR A 89 -19.14 -16.30 -27.17
C TYR A 89 -17.88 -15.50 -27.46
N ASP A 90 -17.51 -15.35 -28.73
CA ASP A 90 -16.35 -14.57 -29.17
C ASP A 90 -16.57 -13.07 -28.86
N GLU A 91 -17.78 -12.54 -29.10
CA GLU A 91 -18.17 -11.17 -28.68
C GLU A 91 -18.08 -10.97 -27.16
N LEU A 92 -18.59 -11.93 -26.37
CA LEU A 92 -18.50 -11.88 -24.91
C LEU A 92 -17.06 -11.86 -24.42
N LYS A 93 -16.18 -12.61 -25.08
CA LYS A 93 -14.76 -12.64 -24.74
C LYS A 93 -14.12 -11.27 -24.99
N VAL A 94 -14.37 -10.67 -26.16
CA VAL A 94 -13.85 -9.33 -26.49
C VAL A 94 -14.37 -8.29 -25.50
N LEU A 95 -15.67 -8.27 -25.20
CA LEU A 95 -16.25 -7.32 -24.24
C LEU A 95 -15.67 -7.49 -22.83
N LYS A 96 -15.40 -8.72 -22.39
CA LYS A 96 -14.74 -8.98 -21.09
C LYS A 96 -13.30 -8.48 -21.09
N GLU A 97 -12.55 -8.70 -22.16
CA GLU A 97 -11.20 -8.18 -22.31
C GLU A 97 -11.18 -6.65 -22.32
N GLU A 98 -12.03 -6.00 -23.12
CA GLU A 98 -12.17 -4.54 -23.16
C GLU A 98 -12.49 -3.96 -21.78
N ARG A 99 -13.48 -4.54 -21.07
CA ARG A 99 -13.82 -4.14 -19.70
C ARG A 99 -12.62 -4.25 -18.75
N ILE A 100 -11.86 -5.34 -18.83
CA ILE A 100 -10.65 -5.51 -17.99
C ILE A 100 -9.63 -4.44 -18.33
N THR A 101 -9.35 -4.19 -19.61
CA THR A 101 -8.37 -3.17 -20.01
C THR A 101 -8.77 -1.76 -19.58
N GLU A 102 -10.07 -1.44 -19.62
CA GLU A 102 -10.56 -0.14 -19.19
C GLU A 102 -10.50 -0.01 -17.66
N LYS A 103 -10.83 -1.07 -16.93
CA LYS A 103 -10.62 -1.14 -15.47
C LYS A 103 -9.14 -0.94 -15.13
N THR A 104 -8.21 -1.66 -15.76
CA THR A 104 -6.78 -1.53 -15.46
C THR A 104 -6.26 -0.12 -15.75
N LYS A 105 -6.64 0.49 -16.89
CA LYS A 105 -6.25 1.88 -17.20
C LYS A 105 -6.72 2.86 -16.14
N ARG A 106 -7.97 2.73 -15.69
CA ARG A 106 -8.54 3.56 -14.64
C ARG A 106 -7.76 3.40 -13.33
N PHE A 107 -7.55 2.16 -12.87
CA PHE A 107 -6.75 1.90 -11.68
C PHE A 107 -5.31 2.41 -11.80
N ASP A 108 -4.66 2.25 -12.95
CA ASP A 108 -3.31 2.75 -13.20
C ASP A 108 -3.24 4.28 -13.13
N SER A 109 -4.25 4.98 -13.68
CA SER A 109 -4.31 6.44 -13.59
C SER A 109 -4.48 6.92 -12.15
N ALA A 110 -5.41 6.33 -11.40
CA ALA A 110 -5.63 6.68 -10.00
C ALA A 110 -4.40 6.30 -9.14
N LYS A 111 -3.75 5.15 -9.41
CA LYS A 111 -2.52 4.74 -8.74
C LYS A 111 -1.40 5.76 -8.95
N LYS A 112 -1.20 6.21 -10.18
CA LYS A 112 -0.21 7.26 -10.50
C LYS A 112 -0.52 8.57 -9.80
N ALA A 113 -1.78 8.99 -9.77
CA ALA A 113 -2.19 10.21 -9.07
C ALA A 113 -1.89 10.12 -7.56
N VAL A 114 -2.25 9.01 -6.91
CA VAL A 114 -2.00 8.80 -5.48
C VAL A 114 -0.51 8.74 -5.19
N LEU A 115 0.27 7.96 -5.96
CA LEU A 115 1.72 7.88 -5.78
C LEU A 115 2.42 9.23 -6.01
N SER A 116 1.97 10.01 -6.98
CA SER A 116 2.46 11.37 -7.19
C SER A 116 2.14 12.27 -6.01
N SER A 117 0.95 12.17 -5.42
CA SER A 117 0.55 12.96 -4.26
C SER A 117 1.32 12.61 -2.98
N LEU A 118 1.70 11.34 -2.80
CA LEU A 118 2.35 10.86 -1.57
C LEU A 118 3.88 10.97 -1.62
N ALA A 119 4.48 10.71 -2.78
CA ALA A 119 5.93 10.60 -2.94
C ALA A 119 6.54 11.65 -3.89
N GLY A 120 5.74 12.49 -4.54
CA GLY A 120 6.23 13.52 -5.46
C GLY A 120 7.06 12.91 -6.60
N ASP A 121 8.32 13.30 -6.72
CA ASP A 121 9.26 12.78 -7.72
C ASP A 121 10.17 11.65 -7.20
N ASN A 122 10.04 11.24 -5.93
CA ASN A 122 10.90 10.22 -5.34
C ASN A 122 10.51 8.81 -5.82
N GLU A 123 11.23 8.28 -6.80
CA GLU A 123 10.98 6.96 -7.39
C GLU A 123 11.17 5.80 -6.39
N ASP A 124 12.14 5.89 -5.49
CA ASP A 124 12.43 4.83 -4.52
C ASP A 124 11.31 4.73 -3.48
N LEU A 125 10.77 5.87 -3.06
CA LEU A 125 9.62 5.92 -2.17
C LEU A 125 8.36 5.41 -2.88
N LYS A 126 8.13 5.75 -4.16
CA LYS A 126 7.03 5.19 -4.95
C LYS A 126 7.08 3.67 -5.00
N LYS A 127 8.25 3.09 -5.32
CA LYS A 127 8.44 1.63 -5.36
C LYS A 127 8.23 0.99 -4.00
N SER A 128 8.69 1.63 -2.93
CA SER A 128 8.50 1.14 -1.56
C SER A 128 7.02 1.09 -1.19
N ILE A 129 6.26 2.17 -1.50
CA ILE A 129 4.81 2.22 -1.28
C ILE A 129 4.10 1.15 -2.11
N GLU A 130 4.47 0.97 -3.38
CA GLU A 130 3.88 -0.07 -4.24
C GLU A 130 4.10 -1.48 -3.68
N ASN A 131 5.33 -1.79 -3.28
CA ASN A 131 5.66 -3.10 -2.69
C ASN A 131 4.86 -3.32 -1.40
N ARG A 132 4.80 -2.31 -0.54
CA ARG A 132 4.06 -2.41 0.73
C ARG A 132 2.55 -2.47 0.51
N ALA A 133 2.04 -1.79 -0.52
CA ALA A 133 0.64 -1.86 -0.92
C ALA A 133 0.25 -3.26 -1.45
N ALA A 134 1.20 -3.98 -2.08
CA ALA A 134 1.00 -5.34 -2.56
C ALA A 134 0.91 -6.39 -1.43
N ASP A 135 1.45 -6.09 -0.24
CA ASP A 135 1.36 -6.96 0.94
C ASP A 135 -0.06 -7.00 1.53
N PHE A 136 -0.93 -6.04 1.20
CA PHE A 136 -2.31 -6.01 1.68
C PHE A 136 -3.16 -7.09 1.00
N VAL A 137 -4.00 -7.77 1.77
CA VAL A 137 -4.82 -8.89 1.29
C VAL A 137 -5.87 -8.43 0.26
N GLY A 138 -5.96 -9.16 -0.85
CA GLY A 138 -6.96 -8.97 -1.92
C GLY A 138 -6.61 -7.84 -2.90
N GLU A 139 -7.42 -7.68 -3.95
CA GLU A 139 -7.32 -6.55 -4.88
C GLU A 139 -8.28 -5.43 -4.48
N ALA A 140 -7.88 -4.17 -4.68
CA ALA A 140 -8.80 -3.04 -4.49
C ALA A 140 -9.92 -3.09 -5.53
N GLN A 141 -11.18 -2.97 -5.07
CA GLN A 141 -12.33 -2.97 -5.97
C GLN A 141 -12.75 -1.57 -6.41
N THR A 142 -12.40 -0.56 -5.63
CA THR A 142 -12.67 0.86 -5.91
C THR A 142 -11.40 1.70 -5.87
N GLU A 143 -11.46 2.90 -6.47
CA GLU A 143 -10.37 3.88 -6.42
C GLU A 143 -10.10 4.35 -4.98
N GLU A 144 -11.15 4.53 -4.17
CA GLU A 144 -11.04 4.93 -2.77
C GLU A 144 -10.33 3.86 -1.92
N GLU A 145 -10.66 2.58 -2.13
CA GLU A 145 -9.99 1.48 -1.44
C GLU A 145 -8.52 1.40 -1.83
N MET A 146 -8.22 1.62 -3.11
CA MET A 146 -6.86 1.67 -3.59
C MET A 146 -6.11 2.84 -2.94
N GLU A 147 -6.66 4.05 -2.98
CA GLU A 147 -6.07 5.22 -2.34
C GLU A 147 -5.80 4.98 -0.84
N LYS A 148 -6.78 4.43 -0.12
CA LYS A 148 -6.63 4.11 1.31
C LYS A 148 -5.49 3.13 1.55
N ARG A 149 -5.35 2.08 0.74
CA ARG A 149 -4.24 1.12 0.82
C ARG A 149 -2.89 1.77 0.58
N PHE A 150 -2.77 2.61 -0.44
CA PHE A 150 -1.53 3.32 -0.75
C PHE A 150 -1.15 4.33 0.34
N ARG A 151 -2.12 5.03 0.93
CA ARG A 151 -1.92 5.90 2.09
C ARG A 151 -1.47 5.10 3.32
N GLN A 152 -2.09 3.96 3.61
CA GLN A 152 -1.68 3.09 4.72
C GLN A 152 -0.26 2.53 4.50
N ALA A 153 0.04 2.08 3.28
CA ALA A 153 1.40 1.65 2.90
C ALA A 153 2.43 2.75 3.15
N TYR A 154 2.11 4.00 2.78
CA TYR A 154 2.97 5.15 3.02
C TYR A 154 3.22 5.43 4.51
N VAL A 155 2.18 5.37 5.34
CA VAL A 155 2.31 5.54 6.80
C VAL A 155 3.23 4.47 7.38
N LEU A 156 3.01 3.20 7.03
CA LEU A 156 3.85 2.10 7.51
C LEU A 156 5.33 2.27 7.14
N ILE A 157 5.63 2.74 5.92
CA ILE A 157 7.00 3.01 5.49
C ILE A 157 7.63 4.17 6.28
N LYS A 158 6.86 5.22 6.56
CA LYS A 158 7.34 6.34 7.37
C LYS A 158 7.56 5.95 8.83
N GLU A 159 6.65 5.16 9.41
CA GLU A 159 6.73 4.68 10.80
C GLU A 159 7.82 3.61 11.01
N GLU A 160 8.18 2.85 9.97
CA GLU A 160 9.29 1.90 10.00
C GLU A 160 10.68 2.56 10.03
N SER A 161 10.76 3.90 9.96
CA SER A 161 11.98 4.61 10.35
C SER A 161 12.30 4.18 11.79
N PRO A 162 13.43 3.49 12.05
CA PRO A 162 13.72 3.00 13.39
C PRO A 162 13.75 4.22 14.31
N LYS A 163 12.74 4.35 15.18
CA LYS A 163 12.82 5.30 16.30
C LYS A 163 14.14 4.97 16.98
N PRO A 164 15.09 5.93 17.10
CA PRO A 164 16.34 5.66 17.78
C PRO A 164 15.96 5.07 19.13
N ASN A 165 16.47 3.86 19.39
CA ASN A 165 16.17 3.15 20.62
C ASN A 165 16.34 4.15 21.78
N PRO A 166 15.35 4.34 22.67
CA PRO A 166 15.40 5.40 23.69
C PRO A 166 16.62 5.30 24.62
N LEU A 167 17.33 4.17 24.62
CA LEU A 167 18.63 4.00 25.26
C LEU A 167 19.78 4.78 24.58
N TYR A 168 19.64 5.12 23.30
CA TYR A 168 20.61 5.82 22.46
C TYR A 168 20.12 7.19 21.96
N GLU A 169 19.01 7.71 22.48
CA GLU A 169 18.68 9.13 22.28
C GLU A 169 19.81 9.97 22.88
N MET A 170 20.65 10.53 22.00
CA MET A 170 21.62 11.54 22.39
C MET A 170 20.84 12.72 22.98
N LYS A 171 20.86 12.84 24.31
CA LYS A 171 20.41 14.06 24.98
C LYS A 171 21.12 15.25 24.34
N PRO A 172 20.39 16.27 23.86
CA PRO A 172 21.01 17.47 23.31
C PRO A 172 21.82 18.13 24.44
N GLY A 173 23.16 18.09 24.31
CA GLY A 173 24.10 18.64 25.30
C GLY A 173 25.23 17.69 25.75
N GLY A 174 25.25 16.43 25.32
CA GLY A 174 26.37 15.52 25.59
C GLY A 174 27.59 15.82 24.72
N SER A 175 28.52 16.64 25.20
CA SER A 175 29.87 16.71 24.63
C SER A 175 30.49 15.30 24.65
N PHE A 176 30.96 14.84 23.49
CA PHE A 176 31.84 13.67 23.40
C PHE A 176 33.10 14.00 24.20
N GLY A 177 33.23 13.39 25.39
CA GLY A 177 34.49 13.40 26.15
C GLY A 177 35.56 12.70 25.34
N ASP A 178 36.75 13.28 25.32
CA ASP A 178 37.93 12.74 24.67
C ASP A 178 38.17 11.28 25.15
N PRO A 179 38.32 10.29 24.26
CA PRO A 179 38.48 8.88 24.66
C PRO A 179 39.75 8.60 25.49
N THR A 180 40.61 9.59 25.68
CA THR A 180 41.77 9.54 26.56
C THR A 180 41.47 9.91 28.01
N ASP A 181 40.30 10.51 28.28
CA ASP A 181 39.89 10.97 29.61
C ASP A 181 39.20 9.82 30.35
N THR A 182 40.00 8.85 30.80
CA THR A 182 39.48 7.72 31.59
C THR A 182 39.01 8.28 32.94
N PRO A 183 37.71 8.21 33.28
CA PRO A 183 37.25 8.74 34.55
C PRO A 183 38.01 8.05 35.70
N PRO A 184 38.40 8.78 36.76
CA PRO A 184 39.17 8.20 37.84
C PRO A 184 38.37 7.04 38.46
N ASP A 185 39.06 5.90 38.69
CA ASP A 185 38.45 4.72 39.32
C ASP A 185 37.60 5.15 40.52
N PHE A 186 36.38 4.62 40.60
CA PHE A 186 35.40 5.03 41.62
C PHE A 186 35.99 5.06 43.03
N VAL A 187 36.84 4.08 43.37
CA VAL A 187 37.50 3.91 44.66
C VAL A 187 38.51 5.04 45.00
N LYS A 188 38.96 5.81 44.00
CA LYS A 188 39.85 6.97 44.18
C LYS A 188 39.08 8.26 44.46
N THR A 189 37.78 8.32 44.11
CA THR A 189 36.92 9.47 44.43
C THR A 189 36.60 9.53 45.93
N GLU A 190 36.37 10.72 46.50
CA GLU A 190 36.00 10.85 47.91
C GLU A 190 34.73 10.07 48.26
N ARG A 191 33.73 10.11 47.37
CA ARG A 191 32.50 9.34 47.52
C ARG A 191 32.78 7.85 47.55
N GLY A 192 33.62 7.34 46.63
CA GLY A 192 33.97 5.93 46.61
C GLY A 192 34.76 5.48 47.84
N LYS A 193 35.67 6.32 48.36
CA LYS A 193 36.38 6.06 49.62
C LYS A 193 35.42 5.91 50.81
N GLN A 194 34.48 6.85 50.96
CA GLN A 194 33.48 6.80 52.03
C GLN A 194 32.57 5.57 51.91
N THR A 195 32.16 5.22 50.69
CA THR A 195 31.30 4.05 50.44
C THR A 195 32.05 2.73 50.76
N TYR A 196 33.33 2.65 50.37
CA TYR A 196 34.17 1.49 50.64
C TYR A 196 34.43 1.32 52.14
N GLU A 197 34.72 2.41 52.84
CA GLU A 197 34.93 2.40 54.29
C GLU A 197 33.68 2.00 55.06
N ALA A 198 32.49 2.46 54.62
CA ALA A 198 31.22 2.04 55.21
C ALA A 198 30.95 0.54 55.04
N LEU A 199 31.36 -0.06 53.91
CA LEU A 199 31.11 -1.47 53.60
C LEU A 199 32.14 -2.42 54.22
N PHE A 200 33.40 -2.01 54.30
CA PHE A 200 34.51 -2.89 54.69
C PHE A 200 35.20 -2.47 56.00
N GLY A 201 34.75 -1.40 56.64
CA GLY A 201 35.26 -0.91 57.93
C GLY A 201 36.68 -0.35 57.88
N ARG A 202 37.22 -0.14 56.67
CA ARG A 202 38.56 0.42 56.43
C ARG A 202 38.62 1.11 55.08
N PRO A 203 39.45 2.15 54.91
CA PRO A 203 39.63 2.79 53.62
C PRO A 203 40.24 1.82 52.60
N PRO A 204 39.98 2.02 51.29
CA PRO A 204 40.57 1.19 50.25
C PRO A 204 42.10 1.36 50.23
N MET A 205 42.83 0.24 50.29
CA MET A 205 44.29 0.26 50.25
C MET A 205 44.78 0.76 48.88
N THR A 206 45.80 1.59 48.92
CA THR A 206 46.52 2.05 47.73
C THR A 206 47.38 0.92 47.16
N HIS A 207 47.74 1.03 45.87
CA HIS A 207 48.55 0.02 45.20
C HIS A 207 49.93 -0.18 45.88
N GLU A 208 50.47 0.86 46.50
CA GLU A 208 51.73 0.79 47.27
C GLU A 208 51.58 0.02 48.59
N GLU A 209 50.44 0.17 49.28
CA GLU A 209 50.13 -0.57 50.52
C GLU A 209 49.87 -2.05 50.24
N ILE A 210 49.26 -2.37 49.10
CA ILE A 210 49.03 -3.76 48.68
C ILE A 210 50.37 -4.46 48.40
N LYS A 211 51.30 -3.80 47.69
CA LYS A 211 52.66 -4.35 47.45
C LYS A 211 53.44 -4.56 48.74
N LYS A 212 53.29 -3.66 49.71
CA LYS A 212 53.98 -3.76 51.01
C LYS A 212 53.42 -4.90 51.89
N ASN A 213 52.12 -5.17 51.80
CA ASN A 213 51.46 -6.22 52.57
C ASN A 213 51.48 -7.59 51.87
N ASN A 214 51.88 -7.66 50.60
CA ASN A 214 51.97 -8.92 49.86
C ASN A 214 53.21 -8.91 48.95
N PRO A 215 54.40 -9.29 49.46
CA PRO A 215 55.68 -9.16 48.75
C PRO A 215 55.85 -10.09 47.54
N PHE A 216 54.81 -10.85 47.17
CA PHE A 216 54.78 -11.76 46.02
C PHE A 216 53.91 -11.25 44.85
N MET A 217 53.42 -10.00 44.92
CA MET A 217 52.74 -9.29 43.81
C MET A 217 53.63 -8.24 43.15
#